data_AF-A0A924F3P5-F1
#
_entry.id   AF-A0A924F3P5-F1
#
_cell.length_a   1.000
_cell.length_b   1.000
_cell.length_c   1.000
_cell.angle_alpha   90.00
_cell.angle_beta   90.00
_cell.angle_gamma   90.00
#
_symmetry.space_group_name_H-M   'P 1'
#
loop_
_entity.id
_entity.type
_entity.pdbx_description
1 polymer ?
#
loop_
_entity_poly.entity_id
_entity_poly.type
_entity_poly.pdbx_seq_one_letter_code
_entity_poly.pdbx_strand_id
1 'polypeptide(L)'
;MILLLDTSTPICKLSLVDNNWRYDDEWESGRTLAKGLLGYLQDSLTKHDKTWTDISGIVAYKGPGSFTGLRIGLTVLNTFSDSESIPIIGVTGDDWQAHGLDRLQRGENDELVMPEYGGDPHITTPRK
;
A
#
# COMPACT_ATOMS: atom_id res chain seq x y z
N MET A 1 -10.30 3.70 -10.61
CA MET A 1 -10.45 3.01 -9.31
C MET A 1 -9.23 3.29 -8.45
N ILE A 2 -9.37 3.40 -7.13
CA ILE A 2 -8.28 3.67 -6.20
C ILE A 2 -7.92 2.39 -5.45
N LEU A 3 -6.62 2.08 -5.38
CA LEU A 3 -6.08 0.97 -4.59
C LEU A 3 -5.52 1.52 -3.27
N LEU A 4 -5.95 0.94 -2.16
CA LEU A 4 -5.42 1.25 -0.83
C LEU A 4 -4.74 0.01 -0.25
N LEU A 5 -3.54 0.17 0.32
CA LEU A 5 -2.80 -0.96 0.88
C LEU A 5 -2.14 -0.60 2.22
N ASP A 6 -2.25 -1.52 3.17
CA ASP A 6 -1.50 -1.50 4.43
C ASP A 6 -0.75 -2.82 4.63
N THR A 7 0.58 -2.73 4.69
CA THR A 7 1.50 -3.84 4.97
C THR A 7 2.30 -3.62 6.27
N SER A 8 1.81 -2.76 7.16
CA SER A 8 2.45 -2.41 8.44
C SER A 8 2.45 -3.55 9.45
N THR A 9 1.58 -4.56 9.28
CA THR A 9 1.47 -5.71 10.17
C THR A 9 1.63 -7.03 9.37
N PRO A 10 1.65 -8.20 10.03
CA PRO A 10 1.58 -9.48 9.32
C PRO A 10 0.31 -9.67 8.47
N ILE A 11 -0.75 -8.90 8.76
CA ILE A 11 -1.99 -8.86 7.98
C ILE A 11 -1.85 -7.74 6.94
N CYS A 12 -1.85 -8.13 5.67
CA CYS A 12 -1.91 -7.23 4.53
C CYS A 12 -3.39 -6.85 4.32
N LYS A 13 -3.70 -5.56 4.38
CA LYS A 13 -5.06 -5.06 4.15
C LYS A 13 -5.12 -4.38 2.80
N LEU A 14 -6.08 -4.77 1.98
CA LEU A 14 -6.36 -4.20 0.68
C LEU A 14 -7.75 -3.60 0.68
N SER A 15 -7.87 -2.39 0.15
CA SER A 15 -9.16 -1.83 -0.23
C SER A 15 -9.12 -1.38 -1.68
N LEU A 16 -10.15 -1.73 -2.45
CA LEU A 16 -10.39 -1.21 -3.79
C LEU A 16 -11.63 -0.33 -3.75
N VAL A 17 -11.51 0.91 -4.25
CA VAL A 17 -12.57 1.92 -4.17
C VAL A 17 -12.84 2.51 -5.54
N ASP A 18 -14.10 2.49 -5.98
CA ASP A 18 -14.53 3.07 -7.25
C ASP A 18 -15.94 3.67 -7.14
N ASN A 19 -16.06 4.99 -7.16
CA ASN A 19 -17.34 5.71 -7.01
C ASN A 19 -18.20 5.20 -5.84
N ASN A 20 -19.25 4.42 -6.13
CA ASN A 20 -20.19 3.84 -5.15
C ASN A 20 -19.86 2.38 -4.78
N TRP A 21 -18.72 1.87 -5.22
CA TRP A 21 -18.27 0.51 -4.96
C TRP A 21 -17.02 0.52 -4.09
N ARG A 22 -17.00 -0.38 -3.13
CA ARG A 22 -15.87 -0.62 -2.24
C ARG A 22 -15.75 -2.10 -1.95
N TYR A 23 -14.52 -2.59 -2.01
CA TYR A 23 -14.14 -3.93 -1.59
C TYR A 23 -13.00 -3.83 -0.59
N ASP A 24 -13.09 -4.58 0.49
CA ASP A 24 -12.07 -4.68 1.53
C ASP A 24 -11.72 -6.16 1.69
N ASP A 25 -10.43 -6.45 1.77
CA ASP A 25 -9.92 -7.79 1.99
C ASP A 25 -8.68 -7.77 2.87
N GLU A 26 -8.49 -8.87 3.59
CA GLU A 26 -7.36 -9.04 4.49
C GLU A 26 -6.68 -10.38 4.20
N TRP A 27 -5.36 -10.34 4.08
CA TRP A 27 -4.54 -11.51 3.85
C TRP A 27 -3.48 -11.63 4.93
N GLU A 28 -3.52 -12.73 5.70
CA GLU A 28 -2.47 -13.09 6.65
C GLU A 28 -1.20 -13.53 5.90
N SER A 29 -0.43 -12.55 5.46
CA SER A 29 0.75 -12.74 4.63
C SER A 29 1.96 -13.27 5.41
N GLY A 30 2.06 -12.95 6.71
CA GLY A 30 3.17 -13.39 7.56
C GLY A 30 4.54 -13.24 6.90
N ARG A 31 5.21 -14.36 6.61
CA ARG A 31 6.56 -14.39 5.98
C ARG A 31 6.52 -14.52 4.45
N THR A 32 5.34 -14.61 3.84
CA THR A 32 5.18 -14.83 2.39
C THR A 32 4.78 -13.58 1.61
N LEU A 33 4.62 -12.43 2.29
CA LEU A 33 4.26 -11.14 1.67
C LEU A 33 5.04 -10.85 0.38
N ALA A 34 6.38 -10.89 0.43
CA ALA A 34 7.22 -10.60 -0.74
C ALA A 34 6.97 -11.52 -1.95
N LYS A 35 6.57 -12.77 -1.70
CA LYS A 35 6.34 -13.77 -2.74
C LYS A 35 4.92 -13.71 -3.29
N GLY A 36 3.95 -13.34 -2.45
CA GLY A 36 2.52 -13.44 -2.79
C GLY A 36 1.84 -12.10 -3.07
N LEU A 37 2.42 -10.95 -2.72
CA LEU A 37 1.74 -9.66 -2.79
C LEU A 37 1.20 -9.34 -4.19
N LEU A 38 2.02 -9.47 -5.24
CA LEU A 38 1.55 -9.21 -6.62
C LEU A 38 0.44 -10.16 -7.06
N GLY A 39 0.55 -11.45 -6.71
CA GLY A 39 -0.49 -12.44 -7.01
C GLY A 39 -1.78 -12.13 -6.26
N TYR A 40 -1.68 -11.77 -4.98
CA TYR A 40 -2.81 -11.37 -4.16
C TYR A 40 -3.56 -10.15 -4.75
N LEU A 41 -2.82 -9.12 -5.16
CA LEU A 41 -3.41 -7.94 -5.81
C LEU A 41 -4.07 -8.31 -7.15
N GLN A 42 -3.39 -9.11 -7.98
CA GLN A 42 -3.92 -9.57 -9.26
C GLN A 42 -5.21 -10.39 -9.09
N ASP A 43 -5.23 -11.32 -8.14
CA ASP A 43 -6.39 -12.16 -7.84
C ASP A 43 -7.56 -11.31 -7.35
N SER A 44 -7.31 -10.34 -6.47
CA SER A 44 -8.33 -9.40 -5.99
C SER A 44 -8.92 -8.54 -7.09
N LEU A 45 -8.10 -8.06 -8.04
CA LEU A 45 -8.61 -7.35 -9.23
C LEU A 45 -9.46 -8.27 -10.11
N THR A 46 -8.93 -9.46 -10.42
CA THR A 46 -9.57 -10.41 -11.35
C THR A 46 -10.91 -10.92 -10.81
N LYS A 47 -11.04 -11.13 -9.50
CA LYS A 47 -12.32 -11.49 -8.84
C LYS A 47 -13.46 -10.49 -9.08
N HIS A 48 -13.12 -9.26 -9.45
CA HIS A 48 -14.06 -8.17 -9.69
C HIS A 48 -14.07 -7.70 -11.14
N ASP A 49 -13.57 -8.53 -12.07
CA ASP A 49 -13.45 -8.21 -13.50
C ASP A 49 -12.66 -6.91 -13.74
N LYS A 50 -11.69 -6.63 -12.86
CA LYS A 50 -10.77 -5.50 -12.95
C LYS A 50 -9.37 -5.97 -13.34
N THR A 51 -8.60 -5.01 -13.82
CA THR A 51 -7.22 -5.17 -14.25
C THR A 51 -6.36 -4.07 -13.64
N TRP A 52 -5.04 -4.20 -13.77
CA TRP A 52 -4.09 -3.18 -13.30
C TRP A 52 -4.37 -1.81 -13.93
N THR A 53 -4.80 -1.76 -15.20
CA THR A 53 -5.07 -0.51 -15.93
C THR A 53 -6.33 0.22 -15.44
N ASP A 54 -7.17 -0.42 -14.62
CA ASP A 54 -8.33 0.24 -14.00
C ASP A 54 -7.94 1.09 -12.77
N ILE A 55 -6.73 0.89 -12.26
CA ILE A 55 -6.21 1.64 -11.11
C ILE A 55 -5.75 3.01 -11.62
N SER A 56 -6.37 4.05 -11.06
CA SER A 56 -6.13 5.45 -11.42
C SER A 56 -5.48 6.24 -10.29
N GLY A 57 -5.16 5.60 -9.17
CA GLY A 57 -4.47 6.20 -8.04
C GLY A 57 -4.29 5.22 -6.88
N ILE A 58 -3.35 5.55 -6.00
CA ILE A 58 -2.94 4.69 -4.89
C ILE A 58 -2.92 5.47 -3.58
N VAL A 59 -3.41 4.83 -2.51
CA VAL A 59 -3.18 5.29 -1.14
C VAL A 59 -2.39 4.21 -0.39
N ALA A 60 -1.25 4.57 0.16
CA ALA A 60 -0.41 3.67 0.91
C ALA A 60 -0.40 4.07 2.39
N TYR A 61 -0.65 3.12 3.29
CA TYR A 61 -0.30 3.31 4.69
C TYR A 61 1.22 3.26 4.82
N LYS A 62 1.84 4.39 5.17
CA LYS A 62 3.31 4.50 5.22
C LYS A 62 3.91 4.19 6.58
N GLY A 63 3.09 4.00 7.62
CA GLY A 63 3.52 3.62 8.96
C GLY A 63 2.88 4.44 10.09
N PRO A 64 3.33 4.27 11.34
CA PRO A 64 4.41 3.37 11.79
C PRO A 64 4.08 1.88 11.60
N GLY A 65 5.09 1.01 11.50
CA GLY A 65 4.87 -0.42 11.32
C GLY A 65 6.10 -1.28 10.99
N SER A 66 5.83 -2.50 10.54
CA SER A 66 6.79 -3.53 10.14
C SER A 66 7.81 -2.99 9.15
N PHE A 67 9.09 -2.98 9.55
CA PHE A 67 10.19 -2.51 8.71
C PHE A 67 10.22 -3.24 7.36
N THR A 68 10.12 -4.58 7.37
CA THR A 68 10.13 -5.39 6.15
C THR A 68 8.82 -5.24 5.38
N GLY A 69 7.68 -5.25 6.06
CA GLY A 69 6.36 -5.19 5.43
C GLY A 69 6.13 -3.87 4.69
N LEU A 70 6.38 -2.75 5.35
CA LEU A 70 6.27 -1.41 4.76
C LEU A 70 7.20 -1.26 3.56
N ARG A 71 8.47 -1.68 3.67
CA ARG A 71 9.40 -1.60 2.54
C ARG A 71 8.94 -2.40 1.33
N ILE A 72 8.44 -3.62 1.53
CA ILE A 72 7.94 -4.44 0.42
C ILE A 72 6.72 -3.77 -0.23
N GLY A 73 5.71 -3.44 0.58
CA GLY A 73 4.45 -2.85 0.09
C GLY A 73 4.68 -1.53 -0.64
N LEU A 74 5.39 -0.59 0.01
CA LEU A 74 5.68 0.72 -0.59
C LEU A 74 6.56 0.62 -1.83
N THR A 75 7.52 -0.31 -1.88
CA THR A 75 8.32 -0.50 -3.10
C THR A 75 7.43 -0.93 -4.26
N VAL A 76 6.53 -1.89 -4.04
CA VAL A 76 5.59 -2.34 -5.07
C VAL A 76 4.69 -1.20 -5.53
N LEU A 77 4.10 -0.46 -4.59
CA LEU A 77 3.18 0.65 -4.90
C LEU A 77 3.86 1.83 -5.60
N ASN A 78 5.02 2.27 -5.12
CA ASN A 78 5.79 3.33 -5.77
C ASN A 78 6.21 2.92 -7.19
N THR A 79 6.68 1.68 -7.37
CA THR A 79 7.07 1.18 -8.70
C THR A 79 5.88 1.17 -9.65
N PHE A 80 4.71 0.73 -9.18
CA PHE A 80 3.49 0.70 -9.99
C PHE A 80 2.98 2.11 -10.32
N SER A 81 3.01 3.01 -9.34
CA SER A 81 2.64 4.42 -9.51
C SER A 81 3.52 5.10 -10.57
N ASP A 82 4.83 4.91 -10.50
CA ASP A 82 5.79 5.44 -11.46
C ASP A 82 5.58 4.85 -12.86
N SER A 83 5.46 3.51 -12.97
CA SER A 83 5.33 2.83 -14.26
C SER A 83 4.05 3.20 -15.02
N GLU A 84 2.94 3.37 -14.31
CA GLU A 84 1.65 3.75 -14.90
C GLU A 84 1.41 5.27 -14.88
N SER A 85 2.33 6.06 -14.33
CA SER A 85 2.19 7.51 -14.18
C SER A 85 0.90 7.92 -13.46
N ILE A 86 0.53 7.19 -12.41
CA ILE A 86 -0.67 7.45 -11.58
C ILE A 86 -0.27 8.02 -10.21
N PRO A 87 -1.10 8.89 -9.60
CA PRO A 87 -0.77 9.51 -8.31
C PRO A 87 -0.73 8.49 -7.17
N ILE A 88 0.18 8.72 -6.23
CA ILE A 88 0.29 7.96 -4.98
C ILE A 88 0.31 8.90 -3.77
N ILE A 89 -0.42 8.51 -2.72
CA ILE A 89 -0.51 9.26 -1.47
C ILE A 89 -0.10 8.38 -0.29
N GLY A 90 0.85 8.84 0.51
CA GLY A 90 1.34 8.15 1.70
C GLY A 90 0.78 8.74 2.98
N VAL A 91 0.01 7.96 3.74
CA VAL A 91 -0.70 8.43 4.94
C VAL A 91 -0.37 7.59 6.17
N THR A 92 -0.45 8.19 7.35
CA THR A 92 -0.28 7.56 8.66
C THR A 92 -1.55 7.78 9.51
N GLY A 93 -1.66 7.12 10.65
CA GLY A 93 -2.79 7.29 11.58
C GLY A 93 -4.00 6.40 11.27
N ASP A 94 -5.01 6.45 12.15
CA ASP A 94 -6.16 5.54 12.10
C ASP A 94 -7.14 5.84 10.95
N ASP A 95 -7.21 7.10 10.51
CA ASP A 95 -8.08 7.59 9.45
C ASP A 95 -7.41 7.63 8.07
N TRP A 96 -6.27 6.94 7.92
CA TRP A 96 -5.39 7.04 6.76
C TRP A 96 -6.08 6.82 5.41
N GLN A 97 -7.08 5.93 5.37
CA GLN A 97 -7.82 5.65 4.14
C GLN A 97 -8.67 6.85 3.70
N ALA A 98 -9.44 7.41 4.64
CA ALA A 98 -10.32 8.54 4.35
C ALA A 98 -9.49 9.79 4.00
N HIS A 99 -8.45 10.06 4.79
CA HIS A 99 -7.54 11.17 4.55
C HIS A 99 -6.80 11.01 3.22
N GLY A 100 -6.32 9.81 2.88
CA GLY A 100 -5.64 9.55 1.61
C GLY A 100 -6.56 9.72 0.39
N LEU A 101 -7.80 9.26 0.47
CA LEU A 101 -8.79 9.46 -0.59
C LEU A 101 -9.12 10.94 -0.80
N ASP A 102 -9.27 11.70 0.28
CA ASP A 102 -9.51 13.15 0.25
C ASP A 102 -8.34 13.92 -0.39
N ARG A 103 -7.09 13.61 -0.01
CA ARG A 103 -5.88 14.17 -0.64
C ARG A 103 -5.83 13.86 -2.14
N LEU A 104 -6.12 12.61 -2.52
CA LEU A 104 -6.14 12.20 -3.92
C LEU A 104 -7.23 12.94 -4.72
N GLN A 105 -8.42 13.13 -4.14
CA GLN A 105 -9.51 13.90 -4.75
C GLN A 105 -9.16 15.38 -4.95
N ARG A 106 -8.32 15.94 -4.10
CA ARG A 106 -7.76 17.30 -4.26
C ARG A 106 -6.69 17.40 -5.35
N GLY A 107 -6.31 16.28 -5.97
CA GLY A 107 -5.28 16.23 -7.00
C GLY A 107 -3.86 16.25 -6.44
N GLU A 108 -3.67 15.91 -5.17
CA GLU A 108 -2.34 15.76 -4.59
C GLU A 108 -1.64 14.51 -5.13
N ASN A 109 -0.31 14.53 -5.09
CA ASN A 109 0.54 13.39 -5.42
C ASN A 109 1.84 13.51 -4.63
N ASP A 110 2.19 12.51 -3.84
CA ASP A 110 3.44 12.49 -3.06
C ASP A 110 4.64 12.07 -3.93
N GLU A 111 4.40 11.53 -5.14
CA GLU A 111 5.36 11.00 -6.13
C GLU A 111 6.18 9.79 -5.64
N LEU A 112 6.64 9.82 -4.39
CA LEU A 112 7.39 8.76 -3.74
C LEU A 112 7.01 8.67 -2.27
N VAL A 113 6.42 7.54 -1.87
CA VAL A 113 6.06 7.29 -0.47
C VAL A 113 7.17 6.53 0.23
N MET A 114 7.77 7.18 1.24
CA MET A 114 8.79 6.58 2.10
C MET A 114 8.19 6.04 3.39
N PRO A 115 8.68 4.89 3.91
CA PRO A 115 8.18 4.29 5.14
C PRO A 115 8.55 5.12 6.37
N GLU A 116 7.61 5.18 7.30
CA GLU A 116 7.79 5.67 8.65
C GLU A 116 7.82 4.47 9.60
N TYR A 117 8.91 4.28 10.34
CA TYR A 117 9.06 3.10 11.21
C TYR A 117 8.66 3.36 12.68
N GLY A 118 8.46 4.63 13.05
CA GLY A 118 8.03 5.02 14.40
C GLY A 118 9.09 4.86 15.50
N GLY A 119 10.35 4.54 15.16
CA GLY A 119 11.44 4.40 16.13
C GLY A 119 12.81 4.30 15.49
N ASP A 120 13.85 4.41 16.31
CA ASP A 120 15.24 4.34 15.86
C ASP A 120 15.60 2.95 15.32
N PRO A 121 16.51 2.86 14.34
CA PRO A 121 16.99 1.58 13.84
C PRO A 121 17.61 0.73 14.95
N HIS A 122 17.13 -0.51 15.10
CA HIS A 122 17.72 -1.48 16.01
C HIS A 122 18.95 -2.13 15.36
N ILE A 123 20.10 -1.45 15.41
CA ILE A 123 21.35 -1.91 14.78
C ILE A 123 22.02 -2.94 15.70
N THR A 124 22.19 -4.17 15.20
CA THR A 124 23.01 -5.16 15.88
C THR A 124 24.49 -4.82 15.72
N THR A 125 25.21 -4.70 16.84
CA THR A 125 26.65 -4.45 16.82
C THR A 125 27.38 -5.61 16.12
N PRO A 126 28.34 -5.35 15.21
CA PRO A 126 29.12 -6.41 14.58
C PRO A 126 29.77 -7.30 15.64
N ARG A 127 29.66 -8.62 15.49
CA ARG A 127 30.42 -9.56 16.33
C ARG A 127 31.91 -9.43 15.96
N LYS A 128 32.73 -9.09 16.97
CA LYS A 128 34.20 -9.05 16.86
C LYS A 128 34.77 -10.45 16.64
#